data_AF-B3PMU4-F1
#
_entry.id   AF-B3PMU4-F1
#
_cell.length_a   1.000
_cell.length_b   1.000
_cell.length_c   1.000
_cell.angle_alpha   90.00
_cell.angle_beta   90.00
_cell.angle_gamma   90.00
#
_symmetry.space_group_name_H-M   'P 1'
#
loop_
_entity.id
_entity.type
_entity.pdbx_description
1 polymer ?
#
loop_
_entity_poly.entity_id
_entity_poly.type
_entity_poly.pdbx_seq_one_letter_code
_entity_poly.pdbx_strand_id
1 'polypeptide(L)'
;MKRINAEKQKDKRTLTYDPDSDNISRLINEFQHYRKNAKFYKEYSEMEVFEIFKEIRWMKTMDEANGDGLEESRKRQRRIRIKYESYIDYERWSDSPYAQTTRPFSTTKKLIIIWSTIVLFALMLVIVVGLNKWW
;
A
#
# COMPACT_ATOMS: atom_id res chain seq x y z
N MET A 1 6.62 -76.40 27.62
CA MET A 1 7.11 -75.01 27.40
C MET A 1 6.11 -74.27 26.53
N LYS A 2 5.20 -73.50 27.14
CA LYS A 2 4.17 -72.72 26.43
C LYS A 2 4.72 -71.30 26.29
N ARG A 3 5.01 -70.87 25.05
CA ARG A 3 5.47 -69.50 24.75
C ARG A 3 4.36 -68.54 25.18
N ILE A 4 4.61 -67.77 26.23
CA ILE A 4 3.80 -66.60 26.58
C ILE A 4 4.17 -65.56 25.51
N ASN A 5 3.44 -65.58 24.40
CA ASN A 5 3.43 -64.45 23.49
C ASN A 5 2.82 -63.30 24.29
N ALA A 6 3.69 -62.48 24.85
CA ALA A 6 3.35 -61.11 25.20
C ALA A 6 2.97 -60.42 23.88
N GLU A 7 1.72 -60.60 23.46
CA GLU A 7 1.04 -59.59 22.69
C GLU A 7 1.09 -58.35 23.57
N LYS A 8 2.13 -57.54 23.35
CA LYS A 8 2.11 -56.13 23.69
C LYS A 8 0.75 -55.68 23.20
N GLN A 9 -0.16 -55.41 24.15
CA GLN A 9 -1.34 -54.60 23.90
C GLN A 9 -0.78 -53.36 23.22
N LYS A 10 -0.83 -53.35 21.88
CA LYS A 10 -0.66 -52.14 21.11
C LYS A 10 -1.83 -51.34 21.59
N ASP A 11 -1.57 -50.48 22.56
CA ASP A 11 -2.47 -49.47 23.07
C ASP A 11 -3.02 -48.78 21.83
N LYS A 12 -4.16 -49.28 21.35
CA LYS A 12 -4.89 -48.69 20.24
C LYS A 12 -5.54 -47.49 20.89
N ARG A 13 -4.71 -46.47 21.16
CA ARG A 13 -5.17 -45.11 21.29
C ARG A 13 -5.77 -44.79 19.94
N THR A 14 -7.06 -45.06 19.82
CA THR A 14 -7.89 -44.43 18.82
C THR A 14 -7.66 -42.95 19.07
N LEU A 15 -6.79 -42.33 18.26
CA LEU A 15 -6.70 -40.88 18.13
C LEU A 15 -8.05 -40.48 17.55
N THR A 16 -9.04 -40.40 18.43
CA THR A 16 -10.31 -39.77 18.12
C THR A 16 -9.94 -38.32 17.91
N TYR A 17 -9.78 -37.94 16.64
CA TYR A 17 -9.52 -36.57 16.26
C TYR A 17 -10.71 -35.75 16.75
N ASP A 18 -10.48 -34.99 17.82
CA ASP A 18 -11.42 -34.02 18.34
C ASP A 18 -11.01 -32.63 17.83
N PRO A 19 -11.66 -32.11 16.77
CA PRO A 19 -11.32 -30.82 16.18
C PRO A 19 -11.46 -29.66 17.17
N ASP A 20 -12.30 -29.80 18.21
CA ASP A 20 -12.47 -28.75 19.22
C ASP A 20 -11.28 -28.70 20.18
N SER A 21 -10.75 -29.88 20.55
CA SER A 21 -9.53 -29.98 21.38
C SER A 21 -8.29 -29.39 20.68
N ASP A 22 -8.20 -29.57 19.37
CA ASP A 22 -7.11 -29.04 18.54
C ASP A 22 -7.20 -27.51 18.41
N ASN A 23 -8.42 -26.99 18.28
CA ASN A 23 -8.67 -25.54 18.22
C ASN A 23 -8.34 -24.83 19.54
N ILE A 24 -8.68 -25.44 20.69
CA ILE A 24 -8.32 -24.92 22.02
C ILE A 24 -6.80 -24.97 22.23
N SER A 25 -6.15 -26.08 21.87
CA SER A 25 -4.70 -26.22 21.99
C SER A 25 -3.95 -25.19 21.16
N ARG A 26 -4.44 -24.90 19.94
CA ARG A 26 -3.92 -23.83 19.08
C ARG A 26 -4.10 -22.44 19.71
N LEU A 27 -5.28 -22.12 20.23
CA LEU A 27 -5.55 -20.85 20.91
C LEU A 27 -4.59 -20.63 22.09
N ILE A 28 -4.36 -21.66 22.89
CA ILE A 28 -3.45 -21.59 24.04
C ILE A 28 -2.02 -21.31 23.57
N ASN A 29 -1.54 -22.02 22.55
CA ASN A 29 -0.20 -21.82 22.01
C ASN A 29 -0.01 -20.41 21.42
N GLU A 30 -1.00 -19.91 20.68
CA GLU A 30 -0.99 -18.55 20.14
C GLU A 30 -0.96 -17.50 21.25
N PHE A 31 -1.74 -17.68 22.32
CA PHE A 31 -1.73 -16.77 23.47
C PHE A 31 -0.37 -16.76 24.19
N GLN A 32 0.21 -17.94 24.44
CA GLN A 32 1.53 -18.05 25.07
C GLN A 32 2.61 -17.37 24.23
N HIS A 33 2.55 -17.55 22.91
CA HIS A 33 3.46 -16.87 21.98
C HIS A 33 3.26 -15.35 21.99
N TYR A 34 2.01 -14.88 21.99
CA TYR A 34 1.70 -13.44 22.09
C TYR A 34 2.24 -12.85 23.40
N ARG A 35 1.92 -13.47 24.54
CA ARG A 35 2.35 -13.03 25.88
C ARG A 35 3.86 -12.94 26.01
N LYS A 36 4.61 -13.88 25.42
CA LYS A 36 6.08 -13.89 25.46
C LYS A 36 6.71 -12.75 24.65
N ASN A 37 6.08 -12.33 23.56
CA ASN A 37 6.65 -11.37 22.61
C ASN A 37 6.08 -9.95 22.78
N ALA A 38 4.91 -9.81 23.39
CA ALA A 38 4.28 -8.52 23.61
C ALA A 38 5.05 -7.70 24.65
N LYS A 39 5.29 -6.43 24.32
CA LYS A 39 5.87 -5.44 25.24
C LYS A 39 4.78 -4.51 25.69
N PHE A 40 4.51 -4.50 26.99
CA PHE A 40 3.51 -3.64 27.58
C PHE A 40 4.16 -2.43 28.26
N TYR A 41 3.52 -1.27 28.14
CA TYR A 41 4.00 -0.02 28.76
C TYR A 41 3.66 0.06 30.25
N LYS A 42 2.75 -0.80 30.72
CA LYS A 42 2.32 -0.96 32.10
C LYS A 42 2.23 -2.46 32.42
N GLU A 43 2.25 -2.78 33.71
CA GLU A 43 1.90 -4.13 34.16
C GLU A 43 0.40 -4.33 34.01
N TYR A 44 0.04 -5.35 33.23
CA TYR A 44 -1.33 -5.80 33.05
C TYR A 44 -1.49 -7.16 33.72
N SER A 45 -2.70 -7.40 34.24
CA SER A 45 -3.07 -8.73 34.69
C SER A 45 -3.13 -9.71 33.50
N GLU A 46 -2.94 -11.00 33.77
CA GLU A 46 -2.99 -12.02 32.71
C GLU A 46 -4.35 -12.03 31.98
N MET A 47 -5.44 -11.72 32.69
CA MET A 47 -6.77 -11.60 32.11
C MET A 47 -6.86 -10.43 31.12
N GLU A 48 -6.32 -9.26 31.48
CA GLU A 48 -6.29 -8.11 30.57
C GLU A 48 -5.44 -8.39 29.33
N VAL A 49 -4.29 -9.06 29.50
CA VAL A 49 -3.45 -9.48 28.38
C VAL A 49 -4.19 -10.47 27.46
N PHE A 50 -5.01 -11.35 28.03
CA PHE A 50 -5.83 -12.31 27.28
C PHE A 50 -6.96 -11.64 26.51
N GLU A 51 -7.63 -10.64 27.08
CA GLU A 51 -8.66 -9.87 26.37
C GLU A 51 -8.07 -9.07 25.20
N ILE A 52 -6.93 -8.40 25.41
CA ILE A 52 -6.21 -7.71 24.32
C ILE A 52 -5.83 -8.70 23.22
N PHE A 53 -5.34 -9.89 23.59
CA PHE A 53 -5.02 -10.94 22.63
C PHE A 53 -6.23 -11.38 21.81
N LYS A 54 -7.40 -11.57 22.45
CA LYS A 54 -8.64 -11.95 21.76
C LYS A 54 -9.05 -10.91 20.73
N GLU A 55 -8.98 -9.63 21.06
CA GLU A 55 -9.31 -8.54 20.13
C GLU A 55 -8.37 -8.52 18.94
N ILE A 56 -7.04 -8.62 19.17
CA ILE A 56 -6.04 -8.66 18.10
C ILE A 56 -6.25 -9.88 17.20
N ARG A 57 -6.51 -11.05 17.80
CA ARG A 57 -6.77 -12.28 17.06
C ARG A 57 -8.01 -12.14 16.19
N TRP A 58 -9.08 -11.57 16.73
CA TRP A 58 -10.31 -11.33 15.99
C TRP A 58 -10.11 -10.36 14.83
N MET A 59 -9.41 -9.24 15.05
CA MET A 59 -9.07 -8.30 13.98
C MET A 59 -8.28 -8.99 12.86
N LYS A 60 -7.27 -9.80 13.23
CA LYS A 60 -6.48 -10.55 12.25
C LYS A 60 -7.34 -11.53 11.45
N THR A 61 -8.22 -12.29 12.10
CA THR A 61 -9.13 -13.21 11.42
C THR A 61 -10.11 -12.46 10.49
N MET A 62 -10.60 -11.30 10.92
CA MET A 62 -11.49 -10.47 10.12
C MET A 62 -10.78 -9.86 8.91
N ASP A 63 -9.52 -9.45 9.07
CA ASP A 63 -8.67 -8.97 7.98
C ASP A 63 -8.38 -10.08 6.95
N GLU A 64 -8.09 -11.30 7.42
CA GLU A 64 -7.91 -12.47 6.55
C GLU A 64 -9.19 -12.80 5.78
N ALA A 65 -10.35 -12.80 6.45
CA ALA A 65 -11.64 -13.04 5.82
C ALA A 65 -12.02 -11.95 4.80
N ASN A 66 -11.60 -10.71 5.03
CA ASN A 66 -11.85 -9.57 4.13
C ASN A 66 -10.70 -9.30 3.15
N GLY A 67 -9.69 -10.18 3.09
CA GLY A 67 -8.47 -10.00 2.30
C GLY A 67 -8.74 -9.73 0.83
N ASP A 68 -9.69 -10.47 0.24
CA ASP A 68 -10.07 -10.33 -1.17
C ASP A 68 -10.69 -8.94 -1.46
N GLY A 69 -11.56 -8.47 -0.57
CA GLY A 69 -12.19 -7.15 -0.68
C GLY A 69 -11.18 -6.00 -0.48
N LEU A 70 -10.21 -6.19 0.40
CA LEU A 70 -9.09 -5.25 0.59
C LEU A 70 -8.20 -5.19 -0.67
N GLU A 71 -7.89 -6.33 -1.28
CA GLU A 71 -7.09 -6.36 -2.50
C GLU A 71 -7.82 -5.70 -3.68
N GLU A 72 -9.11 -5.99 -3.84
CA GLU A 72 -9.91 -5.37 -4.89
C GLU A 72 -10.02 -3.85 -4.69
N SER A 73 -10.24 -3.41 -3.45
CA SER A 73 -10.27 -1.99 -3.08
C SER A 73 -8.94 -1.31 -3.37
N ARG A 74 -7.80 -1.94 -3.02
CA ARG A 74 -6.46 -1.44 -3.37
C ARG A 74 -6.26 -1.35 -4.88
N LYS A 75 -6.71 -2.35 -5.64
CA LYS A 75 -6.67 -2.31 -7.13
C LYS A 75 -7.51 -1.16 -7.68
N ARG A 76 -8.69 -0.90 -7.14
CA ARG A 76 -9.55 0.24 -7.54
C ARG A 76 -8.89 1.58 -7.21
N GLN A 77 -8.37 1.75 -5.99
CA GLN A 77 -7.65 2.97 -5.58
C GLN A 77 -6.40 3.20 -6.42
N ARG A 78 -5.62 2.15 -6.73
CA ARG A 78 -4.44 2.26 -7.60
C ARG A 78 -4.83 2.69 -9.02
N ARG A 79 -5.92 2.16 -9.58
CA ARG A 79 -6.45 2.58 -10.89
C ARG A 79 -6.85 4.06 -10.90
N ILE A 80 -7.53 4.51 -9.85
CA ILE A 80 -7.90 5.93 -9.69
C ILE A 80 -6.63 6.77 -9.61
N ARG A 81 -5.67 6.40 -8.75
CA ARG A 81 -4.40 7.11 -8.62
C ARG A 81 -3.69 7.25 -9.96
N ILE A 82 -3.45 6.15 -10.69
CA ILE A 82 -2.78 6.20 -12.01
C ILE A 82 -3.55 7.09 -13.00
N LYS A 83 -4.90 7.03 -12.99
CA LYS A 83 -5.73 7.86 -13.87
C LYS A 83 -5.57 9.35 -13.60
N TYR A 84 -5.39 9.73 -12.33
CA TYR A 84 -5.33 11.13 -11.91
C TYR A 84 -3.91 11.62 -11.59
N GLU A 85 -2.90 10.74 -11.58
CA GLU A 85 -1.49 11.05 -11.27
C GLU A 85 -0.90 12.05 -12.26
N SER A 86 -1.30 11.99 -13.53
CA SER A 86 -0.93 12.98 -14.56
C SER A 86 -1.63 14.34 -14.43
N TYR A 87 -2.65 14.45 -13.57
CA TYR A 87 -3.41 15.67 -13.30
C TYR A 87 -3.05 16.31 -11.95
N ILE A 88 -2.22 15.63 -11.14
CA ILE A 88 -1.70 16.18 -9.88
C ILE A 88 -0.37 16.88 -10.20
N ASP A 89 -0.47 18.07 -10.80
CA ASP A 89 0.61 19.05 -10.72
C ASP A 89 0.56 19.65 -9.31
N TYR A 90 1.43 19.17 -8.42
CA TYR A 90 1.54 19.60 -7.01
C TYR A 90 1.79 21.11 -6.85
N GLU A 91 2.13 21.81 -7.93
CA GLU A 91 2.36 23.26 -7.97
C GLU A 91 1.05 24.09 -7.94
N ARG A 92 -0.13 23.48 -8.13
CA ARG A 92 -1.41 24.21 -8.36
C ARG A 92 -2.56 23.86 -7.43
N TRP A 93 -2.29 23.27 -6.26
CA TRP A 93 -3.36 22.88 -5.33
C TRP A 93 -4.19 24.08 -4.78
N SER A 94 -3.75 25.33 -5.03
CA SER A 94 -4.50 26.54 -4.67
C SER A 94 -5.41 27.10 -5.78
N ASP A 95 -5.37 26.60 -7.01
CA ASP A 95 -6.14 27.20 -8.10
C ASP A 95 -7.56 26.62 -8.17
N SER A 96 -8.54 27.51 -8.02
CA SER A 96 -9.97 27.20 -7.90
C SER A 96 -10.48 26.21 -8.98
N PRO A 97 -11.55 25.42 -8.70
CA PRO A 97 -12.11 24.43 -9.65
C PRO A 97 -12.65 25.04 -10.95
N TYR A 98 -12.69 26.37 -11.08
CA TYR A 98 -13.11 27.10 -12.27
C TYR A 98 -11.96 27.73 -13.06
N ALA A 99 -10.71 27.55 -12.61
CA ALA A 99 -9.55 28.07 -13.34
C ALA A 99 -9.33 27.23 -14.60
N GLN A 100 -9.69 27.79 -15.77
CA GLN A 100 -9.26 27.25 -17.05
C GLN A 100 -7.74 27.39 -17.16
N THR A 101 -7.02 26.38 -16.70
CA THR A 101 -5.58 26.31 -16.89
C THR A 101 -5.31 25.98 -18.35
N THR A 102 -4.96 26.99 -19.15
CA THR A 102 -4.42 26.74 -20.48
C THR A 102 -3.19 25.85 -20.34
N ARG A 103 -3.22 24.68 -21.00
CA ARG A 103 -2.16 23.68 -20.95
C ARG A 103 -0.80 24.38 -21.11
N PRO A 104 0.13 24.25 -20.14
CA PRO A 104 1.42 24.90 -20.27
C PRO A 104 2.09 24.40 -21.56
N PHE A 105 2.60 25.33 -22.37
CA PHE A 105 3.36 24.97 -23.56
C PHE A 105 4.52 24.05 -23.16
N SER A 106 4.72 22.96 -23.92
CA SER A 106 5.88 22.08 -23.76
C SER A 106 7.17 22.92 -23.75
N THR A 107 8.18 22.47 -23.00
CA THR A 107 9.51 23.12 -22.94
C THR A 107 10.09 23.39 -24.34
N THR A 108 9.86 22.47 -25.27
CA THR A 108 10.24 22.62 -26.69
C THR A 108 9.47 23.74 -27.39
N LYS A 109 8.17 23.87 -27.17
CA LYS A 109 7.35 24.94 -27.76
C LYS A 109 7.72 26.31 -27.18
N LYS A 110 8.03 26.40 -25.89
CA LYS A 110 8.52 27.64 -25.26
C LYS A 110 9.83 28.10 -25.90
N LEU A 111 10.78 27.17 -26.11
CA LEU A 111 12.04 27.46 -26.81
C LEU A 111 11.80 27.95 -28.24
N ILE A 112 10.90 27.30 -29.00
CA ILE A 112 10.58 27.71 -30.38
C ILE A 112 10.04 29.15 -30.42
N ILE A 113 9.16 29.53 -29.48
CA ILE A 113 8.60 30.89 -29.41
C ILE A 113 9.68 31.93 -29.09
N ILE A 114 10.60 31.61 -28.16
CA ILE A 114 11.70 32.51 -27.83
C ILE A 114 12.62 32.69 -29.04
N TRP A 115 13.00 31.59 -29.70
CA TRP A 115 13.84 31.62 -30.88
C TRP A 115 13.20 32.37 -32.06
N SER A 116 11.92 32.15 -32.33
CA SER A 116 11.22 32.85 -33.42
C SER A 116 11.19 34.36 -33.19
N THR A 117 11.03 34.80 -31.94
CA THR A 117 11.03 36.21 -31.56
C THR A 117 12.42 36.84 -31.78
N ILE A 118 13.49 36.16 -31.35
CA ILE A 118 14.88 36.63 -31.54
C ILE A 118 15.20 36.79 -33.03
N VAL A 119 14.83 35.80 -33.85
CA VAL A 119 15.05 35.83 -35.30
C VAL A 119 14.33 37.00 -35.96
N LEU A 120 13.11 37.31 -35.51
CA LEU A 120 12.32 38.43 -36.04
C LEU A 120 12.98 39.78 -35.73
N PHE A 121 13.51 39.96 -34.51
CA PHE A 121 14.28 41.15 -34.16
C PHE A 121 15.60 41.26 -34.94
N ALA A 122 16.30 40.14 -35.15
CA ALA A 122 17.51 40.13 -35.97
C ALA A 122 17.22 40.55 -37.42
N LEU A 123 16.12 40.07 -38.01
CA LEU A 123 15.67 40.48 -39.35
C LEU A 123 15.35 41.99 -39.42
N MET A 124 14.64 42.54 -38.43
CA MET A 124 14.39 43.98 -38.37
C MET A 124 15.70 44.78 -38.34
N LEU A 125 16.69 44.37 -37.54
CA LEU A 125 17.97 45.05 -37.46
C LEU A 125 18.75 45.01 -38.78
N VAL A 126 18.72 43.87 -39.48
CA VAL A 126 19.34 43.74 -40.82
C VAL A 126 18.68 44.68 -41.82
N ILE A 127 17.36 44.80 -41.80
CA ILE A 127 16.62 45.73 -42.66
C ILE A 127 17.03 47.18 -42.37
N VAL A 128 17.09 47.58 -41.09
CA VAL A 128 17.49 48.94 -40.69
C VAL A 128 18.93 49.25 -41.12
N VAL A 129 19.88 48.33 -40.88
CA VAL A 129 21.28 48.52 -41.30
C VAL A 129 21.41 48.52 -42.82
N GLY A 130 20.65 47.67 -43.52
CA GLY A 130 20.61 47.60 -44.97
C GLY A 130 20.11 48.90 -45.59
N LEU A 131 19.01 49.45 -45.06
CA LEU A 131 18.47 50.76 -45.47
C LEU A 131 19.44 51.91 -45.15
N ASN A 132 20.13 51.87 -44.01
CA ASN A 132 21.06 52.91 -43.59
C ASN A 132 22.41 52.88 -44.33
N LYS A 133 22.80 51.73 -44.91
CA LYS A 133 23.98 51.61 -45.80
C LYS A 133 23.66 51.85 -47.27
N TRP A 134 22.38 51.95 -47.64
CA TRP A 134 21.92 52.27 -48.99
C TRP A 134 21.47 53.73 -49.15
N TRP A 135 21.93 54.59 -48.22
CA TRP A 135 22.06 56.03 -48.35
C TRP A 135 23.52 56.41 -48.12
#